data_AF-A0AAJ1UHM1-F1
#
_entry.id   AF-A0AAJ1UHM1-F1
#
_cell.length_a   1.000
_cell.length_b   1.000
_cell.length_c   1.000
_cell.angle_alpha   90.00
_cell.angle_beta   90.00
_cell.angle_gamma   90.00
#
_symmetry.space_group_name_H-M   'P 1'
#
loop_
_entity.id
_entity.type
_entity.pdbx_description
1 polymer ?
#
loop_
_entity_poly.entity_id
_entity_poly.type
_entity_poly.pdbx_seq_one_letter_code
_entity_poly.pdbx_strand_id
1 'polypeptide(L)'
;GQVHSGSQANQEGLGWASRAAAAGGVTVMVDMPYDDPEPVASRPHLDAKIAEVERDCHVDVGLFGTLNKEHGLAAAAGLIEGGVCAFKFSTFEATPGRFPRIEEDDLYEAFRLIAPSGLVCGVHNQMQEM
;
A
#
# COMPACT_ATOMS: atom_id res chain seq x y z
N GLY A 1 9.86 9.28 -1.24
CA GLY A 1 8.59 10.02 -1.05
C GLY A 1 7.45 9.03 -1.16
N GLN A 2 6.25 9.39 -0.68
CA GLN A 2 5.04 8.57 -0.84
C GLN A 2 4.47 8.82 -2.25
N VAL A 3 4.23 7.77 -3.03
CA VAL A 3 3.64 7.84 -4.38
C VAL A 3 2.32 7.10 -4.41
N HIS A 4 1.39 7.57 -5.23
CA HIS A 4 0.11 6.92 -5.50
C HIS A 4 -0.04 6.75 -7.00
N SER A 5 0.48 5.67 -7.57
CA SER A 5 0.41 5.46 -9.03
C SER A 5 -0.86 4.74 -9.50
N GLY A 6 -1.49 3.93 -8.64
CA GLY A 6 -2.65 3.10 -9.00
C GLY A 6 -3.98 3.56 -8.41
N SER A 7 -4.04 4.70 -7.70
CA SER A 7 -5.24 5.13 -6.97
C SER A 7 -6.44 5.55 -7.85
N GLN A 8 -6.28 5.61 -9.17
CA GLN A 8 -7.36 5.77 -10.14
C GLN A 8 -7.15 4.80 -11.29
N ALA A 9 -8.13 3.93 -11.54
CA ALA A 9 -8.03 2.95 -12.61
C ALA A 9 -7.91 3.64 -13.99
N ASN A 10 -7.08 3.06 -14.87
CA ASN A 10 -6.85 3.51 -16.25
C ASN A 10 -6.29 4.94 -16.40
N GLN A 11 -5.54 5.42 -15.40
CA GLN A 11 -4.87 6.72 -15.44
C GLN A 11 -3.34 6.57 -15.52
N GLU A 12 -2.59 7.21 -14.62
CA GLU A 12 -1.12 7.28 -14.63
C GLU A 12 -0.48 5.90 -14.60
N GLY A 13 -0.76 5.08 -13.57
CA GLY A 13 -0.13 3.77 -13.42
C GLY A 13 1.37 3.83 -13.10
N LEU A 14 1.94 2.69 -12.70
CA LEU A 14 3.32 2.61 -12.22
C LEU A 14 4.35 2.99 -13.30
N GLY A 15 4.10 2.62 -14.56
CA GLY A 15 5.01 2.91 -15.67
C GLY A 15 5.22 4.41 -15.88
N TRP A 16 4.15 5.19 -16.00
CA TRP A 16 4.27 6.64 -16.21
C TRP A 16 4.79 7.37 -14.97
N ALA A 17 4.34 6.97 -13.77
CA ALA A 17 4.84 7.53 -12.52
C ALA A 17 6.37 7.32 -12.37
N SER A 18 6.87 6.13 -12.69
CA SER A 18 8.30 5.82 -12.62
C SER A 18 9.13 6.61 -13.65
N ARG A 19 8.58 6.89 -14.84
CA ARG A 19 9.22 7.77 -15.84
C ARG A 19 9.31 9.21 -15.35
N ALA A 20 8.23 9.72 -14.75
CA ALA A 20 8.22 11.05 -14.15
C ALA A 20 9.24 11.14 -13.00
N ALA A 21 9.32 10.10 -12.16
CA ALA A 21 10.33 9.98 -11.11
C ALA A 21 11.76 10.03 -11.70
N ALA A 22 12.06 9.23 -12.72
CA ALA A 22 13.36 9.23 -13.39
C ALA A 22 13.72 10.61 -13.97
N ALA A 23 12.77 11.26 -14.66
CA ALA A 23 12.96 12.59 -15.23
C ALA A 23 13.21 13.66 -14.15
N GLY A 24 12.64 13.48 -12.96
CA GLY A 24 12.86 14.32 -11.78
C GLY A 24 14.13 13.98 -10.98
N GLY A 25 14.92 12.98 -11.40
CA GLY A 25 16.13 12.54 -10.70
C GLY A 25 15.87 11.65 -9.47
N VAL A 26 14.67 11.10 -9.32
CA VAL A 26 14.32 10.12 -8.27
C VAL A 26 14.65 8.73 -8.79
N THR A 27 15.51 7.99 -8.07
CA THR A 27 15.93 6.63 -8.46
C THR A 27 15.23 5.51 -7.70
N VAL A 28 14.53 5.86 -6.60
CA VAL A 28 13.70 4.93 -5.82
C VAL A 28 12.41 5.63 -5.45
N MET A 29 11.28 5.04 -5.82
CA MET A 29 9.96 5.45 -5.33
C MET A 29 9.36 4.41 -4.40
N VAL A 30 8.41 4.83 -3.58
CA VAL A 30 7.72 3.94 -2.66
C VAL A 30 6.22 4.14 -2.86
N ASP A 31 5.57 3.12 -3.41
CA ASP A 31 4.18 3.21 -3.86
C ASP A 31 3.21 2.72 -2.78
N MET A 32 2.11 3.46 -2.65
CA MET A 32 1.07 3.22 -1.66
C MET A 32 0.18 2.03 -2.04
N PRO A 33 -0.49 1.41 -1.05
CA PRO A 33 -1.25 0.18 -1.30
C PRO A 33 -2.67 0.44 -1.84
N TYR A 34 -3.11 1.69 -2.01
CA TYR A 34 -4.52 2.03 -2.24
C TYR A 34 -4.89 2.15 -3.72
N ASP A 35 -4.64 1.07 -4.47
CA ASP A 35 -4.99 0.98 -5.89
C ASP A 35 -6.49 0.82 -6.09
N ASP A 36 -6.97 1.20 -7.27
CA ASP A 36 -8.35 1.07 -7.71
C ASP A 36 -8.46 -0.09 -8.72
N PRO A 37 -9.35 -1.09 -8.50
CA PRO A 37 -10.36 -1.16 -7.45
C PRO A 37 -9.88 -1.74 -6.12
N GLU A 38 -8.83 -2.55 -6.13
CA GLU A 38 -8.43 -3.35 -4.97
C GLU A 38 -7.09 -2.88 -4.40
N PRO A 39 -6.98 -2.71 -3.08
CA PRO A 39 -5.72 -2.35 -2.47
C PRO A 39 -4.78 -3.56 -2.36
N VAL A 40 -3.49 -3.30 -2.16
CA VAL A 40 -2.45 -4.31 -1.87
C VAL A 40 -2.64 -4.83 -0.44
N ALA A 41 -3.66 -5.68 -0.27
CA ALA A 41 -4.13 -6.17 1.02
C ALA A 41 -4.03 -7.70 1.17
N SER A 42 -3.48 -8.38 0.17
CA SER A 42 -3.26 -9.83 0.16
C SER A 42 -1.98 -10.18 -0.59
N ARG A 43 -1.47 -11.40 -0.38
CA ARG A 43 -0.30 -11.91 -1.12
C ARG A 43 -0.53 -11.90 -2.65
N PRO A 44 -1.67 -12.38 -3.18
CA PRO A 44 -1.94 -12.29 -4.62
C PRO A 44 -1.93 -10.85 -5.17
N HIS A 45 -2.45 -9.87 -4.43
CA HIS A 45 -2.43 -8.47 -4.87
C HIS A 45 -1.01 -7.92 -4.91
N LEU A 46 -0.19 -8.28 -3.92
CA LEU A 46 1.23 -7.91 -3.90
C LEU A 46 2.00 -8.54 -5.07
N ASP A 47 1.84 -9.84 -5.31
CA ASP A 47 2.52 -10.54 -6.40
C ASP A 47 2.15 -9.93 -7.77
N ALA A 48 0.88 -9.58 -7.97
CA ALA A 48 0.44 -8.90 -9.19
C ALA A 48 1.11 -7.53 -9.36
N LYS A 49 1.24 -6.76 -8.28
CA LYS A 49 1.87 -5.44 -8.30
C LYS A 49 3.38 -5.52 -8.49
N ILE A 50 4.05 -6.52 -7.91
CA ILE A 50 5.47 -6.80 -8.18
C ILE A 50 5.66 -7.07 -9.68
N ALA A 51 4.81 -7.91 -10.29
CA ALA A 51 4.89 -8.20 -11.72
C ALA A 51 4.66 -6.95 -12.61
N GLU A 52 3.82 -6.01 -12.18
CA GLU A 52 3.67 -4.72 -12.87
C GLU A 52 4.95 -3.86 -12.74
N VAL A 53 5.51 -3.75 -11.54
CA VAL A 53 6.77 -3.03 -11.30
C VAL A 53 7.88 -3.57 -12.20
N GLU A 54 8.08 -4.89 -12.21
CA GLU A 54 9.14 -5.53 -13.01
C GLU A 54 8.96 -5.31 -14.52
N ARG A 55 7.72 -5.22 -14.98
CA ARG A 55 7.40 -5.06 -16.40
C ARG A 55 7.51 -3.61 -16.87
N ASP A 56 7.03 -2.66 -16.07
CA ASP A 56 6.71 -1.32 -16.53
C ASP A 56 7.56 -0.20 -15.89
N CYS A 57 8.25 -0.43 -14.76
CA CYS A 57 8.96 0.63 -14.05
C CYS A 57 10.39 0.90 -14.55
N HIS A 58 10.78 2.18 -14.48
CA HIS A 58 12.10 2.69 -14.91
C HIS A 58 13.03 3.08 -13.75
N VAL A 59 12.54 3.00 -12.51
CA VAL A 59 13.29 3.27 -11.27
C VAL A 59 12.94 2.16 -10.27
N ASP A 60 13.73 1.99 -9.22
CA ASP A 60 13.42 0.98 -8.20
C ASP A 60 12.13 1.36 -7.45
N VAL A 61 11.32 0.36 -7.10
CA VAL A 61 10.04 0.57 -6.41
C VAL A 61 9.96 -0.28 -5.16
N GLY A 62 9.78 0.38 -4.01
CA GLY A 62 9.30 -0.26 -2.79
C GLY A 62 7.77 -0.26 -2.76
N LEU A 63 7.16 -1.34 -2.27
CA LEU A 63 5.72 -1.46 -2.17
C LEU A 63 5.27 -1.48 -0.71
N PHE A 64 4.27 -0.66 -0.40
CA PHE A 64 3.54 -0.78 0.86
C PHE A 64 2.44 -1.84 0.74
N GLY A 65 2.08 -2.44 1.88
CA GLY A 65 0.85 -3.20 2.05
C GLY A 65 -0.18 -2.46 2.91
N THR A 66 -1.41 -2.94 2.92
CA THR A 66 -2.44 -2.59 3.91
C THR A 66 -3.14 -3.86 4.39
N LEU A 67 -3.99 -3.74 5.41
CA LEU A 67 -4.93 -4.79 5.80
C LEU A 67 -6.34 -4.23 5.65
N ASN A 68 -7.30 -5.10 5.36
CA ASN A 68 -8.71 -4.75 5.24
C ASN A 68 -9.59 -5.88 5.80
N LYS A 69 -10.90 -5.63 5.89
CA LYS A 69 -11.87 -6.62 6.40
C LYS A 69 -12.06 -7.81 5.46
N GLU A 70 -11.84 -7.62 4.16
CA GLU A 70 -12.04 -8.66 3.15
C GLU A 70 -11.01 -9.79 3.26
N HIS A 71 -9.72 -9.46 3.41
CA HIS A 71 -8.65 -10.45 3.55
C HIS A 71 -8.27 -10.75 5.00
N GLY A 72 -8.72 -9.89 5.93
CA GLY A 72 -8.49 -10.04 7.37
C GLY A 72 -7.05 -9.75 7.80
N LEU A 73 -6.86 -9.58 9.11
CA LEU A 73 -5.55 -9.21 9.66
C LEU A 73 -4.46 -10.29 9.48
N ALA A 74 -4.87 -11.56 9.33
CA ALA A 74 -3.95 -12.68 9.09
C ALA A 74 -3.20 -12.57 7.75
N ALA A 75 -3.71 -11.77 6.79
CA ALA A 75 -3.03 -11.49 5.53
C ALA A 75 -1.67 -10.81 5.71
N ALA A 76 -1.42 -10.18 6.86
CA ALA A 76 -0.14 -9.55 7.19
C ALA A 76 1.04 -10.50 6.99
N ALA A 77 0.92 -11.77 7.40
CA ALA A 77 2.00 -12.75 7.27
C ALA A 77 2.44 -12.94 5.81
N GLY A 78 1.46 -13.06 4.89
CA GLY A 78 1.74 -13.22 3.46
C GLY A 78 2.34 -11.97 2.83
N LEU A 79 1.92 -10.78 3.26
CA LEU A 79 2.48 -9.51 2.78
C LEU A 79 3.92 -9.31 3.28
N ILE A 80 4.19 -9.65 4.54
CA ILE A 80 5.54 -9.61 5.14
C ILE A 80 6.47 -10.57 4.39
N GLU A 81 6.04 -11.82 4.20
CA GLU A 81 6.81 -12.82 3.43
C GLU A 81 7.04 -12.38 1.99
N GLY A 82 6.05 -11.74 1.37
CA GLY A 82 6.13 -11.20 0.01
C GLY A 82 7.01 -9.96 -0.12
N GLY A 83 7.51 -9.40 0.99
CA GLY A 83 8.52 -8.34 0.96
C GLY A 83 7.97 -6.92 0.87
N VAL A 84 6.76 -6.65 1.38
CA VAL A 84 6.34 -5.24 1.56
C VAL A 84 7.36 -4.50 2.44
N CYS A 85 7.67 -3.25 2.07
CA CYS A 85 8.64 -2.45 2.80
C CYS A 85 8.06 -1.78 4.06
N ALA A 86 6.73 -1.65 4.13
CA ALA A 86 5.98 -1.09 5.25
C ALA A 86 4.47 -1.30 5.06
N PHE A 87 3.69 -0.97 6.09
CA PHE A 87 2.23 -0.95 6.03
C PHE A 87 1.67 0.47 6.09
N LYS A 88 0.56 0.72 5.40
CA LYS A 88 -0.19 1.99 5.48
C LYS A 88 -1.62 1.70 5.94
N PHE A 89 -2.13 2.53 6.84
CA PHE A 89 -3.51 2.51 7.29
C PHE A 89 -4.12 3.92 7.30
N SER A 90 -5.44 4.00 7.53
CA SER A 90 -6.16 5.27 7.73
C SER A 90 -7.23 5.14 8.80
N THR A 91 -7.37 6.19 9.60
CA THR A 91 -8.49 6.39 10.55
C THR A 91 -9.68 7.10 9.89
N PHE A 92 -9.57 7.39 8.59
CA PHE A 92 -10.56 8.08 7.77
C PHE A 92 -10.87 7.27 6.50
N GLU A 93 -12.13 7.17 6.13
CA GLU A 93 -12.56 6.55 4.88
C GLU A 93 -12.49 7.58 3.75
N ALA A 94 -11.48 7.45 2.90
CA ALA A 94 -11.36 8.27 1.71
C ALA A 94 -12.07 7.64 0.50
N THR A 95 -12.14 6.30 0.43
CA THR A 95 -12.89 5.57 -0.59
C THR A 95 -13.30 4.21 -0.03
N PRO A 96 -14.59 3.82 -0.16
CA PRO A 96 -15.03 2.48 0.26
C PRO A 96 -14.20 1.38 -0.40
N GLY A 97 -13.84 0.35 0.38
CA GLY A 97 -13.07 -0.80 -0.11
C GLY A 97 -11.56 -0.55 -0.18
N ARG A 98 -11.11 0.32 -1.09
CA ARG A 98 -9.67 0.51 -1.34
C ARG A 98 -8.94 1.39 -0.35
N PHE A 99 -9.62 2.35 0.28
CA PHE A 99 -9.02 3.20 1.32
C PHE A 99 -9.99 3.39 2.50
N PRO A 100 -10.29 2.29 3.22
CA PRO A 100 -11.30 2.30 4.27
C PRO A 100 -10.75 2.92 5.55
N ARG A 101 -11.65 3.39 6.40
CA ARG A 101 -11.36 3.60 7.81
C ARG A 101 -11.10 2.25 8.49
N ILE A 102 -10.04 2.19 9.29
CA ILE A 102 -9.77 1.07 10.19
C ILE A 102 -10.02 1.55 11.61
N GLU A 103 -10.80 0.79 12.36
CA GLU A 103 -11.09 1.10 13.76
C GLU A 103 -9.86 0.90 14.65
N GLU A 104 -9.84 1.61 15.78
CA GLU A 104 -8.68 1.64 16.68
C GLU A 104 -8.28 0.25 17.20
N ASP A 105 -9.26 -0.59 17.54
CA ASP A 105 -9.02 -1.96 17.99
C ASP A 105 -8.39 -2.83 16.89
N ASP A 106 -8.85 -2.68 15.64
CA ASP A 106 -8.29 -3.38 14.48
C ASP A 106 -6.87 -2.87 14.17
N LEU A 107 -6.61 -1.57 14.31
CA LEU A 107 -5.28 -0.98 14.17
C LEU A 107 -4.32 -1.52 15.23
N TYR A 108 -4.77 -1.62 16.49
CA TYR A 108 -3.97 -2.16 17.58
C TYR A 108 -3.55 -3.60 17.29
N GLU A 109 -4.49 -4.46 16.87
CA GLU A 109 -4.19 -5.85 16.53
C GLU A 109 -3.30 -5.96 15.28
N ALA A 110 -3.52 -5.12 14.25
CA ALA A 110 -2.66 -5.04 13.09
C ALA A 110 -1.21 -4.72 13.49
N PHE A 111 -1.00 -3.70 14.34
CA PHE A 111 0.33 -3.33 14.82
C PHE A 111 0.97 -4.45 15.63
N ARG A 112 0.20 -5.13 16.48
CA ARG A 112 0.68 -6.27 17.28
C ARG A 112 1.15 -7.43 16.39
N LEU A 113 0.45 -7.70 15.29
CA LEU A 113 0.82 -8.73 14.32
C LEU A 113 2.04 -8.36 13.48
N ILE A 114 2.20 -7.08 13.13
CA ILE A 114 3.30 -6.60 12.27
C ILE A 114 4.59 -6.38 13.07
N ALA A 115 4.50 -5.94 14.33
CA ALA A 115 5.66 -5.56 15.15
C ALA A 115 6.82 -6.56 15.17
N PRO A 116 6.62 -7.89 15.25
CA PRO A 116 7.71 -8.87 15.21
C PRO A 116 8.55 -8.85 13.92
N SER A 117 8.00 -8.36 12.80
CA SER A 117 8.73 -8.25 11.53
C SER A 117 9.73 -7.07 11.50
N GLY A 118 9.59 -6.11 12.41
CA GLY A 118 10.36 -4.86 12.40
C GLY A 118 9.92 -3.84 11.35
N LEU A 119 8.85 -4.11 10.58
CA LEU A 119 8.32 -3.19 9.59
C LEU A 119 7.56 -2.02 10.23
N VAL A 120 7.63 -0.86 9.59
CA VAL A 120 6.96 0.38 10.03
C VAL A 120 5.50 0.38 9.56
N CYS A 121 4.61 0.91 10.40
CA CYS A 121 3.21 1.19 10.06
C CYS A 121 2.97 2.71 9.99
N GLY A 122 2.57 3.22 8.83
CA GLY A 122 2.17 4.62 8.64
C GLY A 122 0.65 4.79 8.69
N VAL A 123 0.17 5.89 9.28
CA VAL A 123 -1.28 6.15 9.43
C VAL A 123 -1.65 7.48 8.78
N HIS A 124 -2.72 7.50 7.99
CA HIS A 124 -3.40 8.76 7.64
C HIS A 124 -4.32 9.07 8.81
N ASN A 125 -3.88 10.00 9.66
CA ASN A 125 -4.53 10.27 10.94
C ASN A 125 -5.42 11.50 10.81
N GLN A 126 -6.71 11.27 10.62
CA GLN A 126 -7.74 12.29 10.57
C GLN A 126 -8.97 11.78 11.33
N MET A 127 -9.65 12.68 12.04
CA MET A 127 -10.93 12.41 12.70
C MET A 127 -12.03 12.40 11.64
N GLN A 128 -12.74 11.28 11.49
CA GLN A 128 -13.81 11.10 10.49
C GLN A 128 -15.04 11.94 10.82
N GLU A 129 -15.25 12.20 12.11
CA GLU A 129 -16.42 12.83 12.68
C GLU A 129 -16.38 14.36 12.59
N MET A 130 -15.25 14.94 12.15
CA MET A 130 -15.05 16.38 11.95
C MET A 130 -15.06 16.74 10.46
#